data_AF-A0A178IGK8-F1
#
_entry.id   AF-A0A178IGK8-F1
#
_cell.length_a   1.000
_cell.length_b   1.000
_cell.length_c   1.000
_cell.angle_alpha   90.00
_cell.angle_beta   90.00
_cell.angle_gamma   90.00
#
_symmetry.space_group_name_H-M   'P 1'
#
loop_
_entity.id
_entity.type
_entity.pdbx_description
1 polymer ?
#
loop_
_entity_poly.entity_id
_entity_poly.type
_entity_poly.pdbx_seq_one_letter_code
_entity_poly.pdbx_strand_id
1 'polypeptide(L)'
;MPAPSIHTHEGKFHLFIQIAMLLAVITGLEIIIVYLPIAKWIVVASLVVLSLVKFLFVIFAFMHLRWDRRFCTILFFIGLFLATLIGWALLSLFNSESSAPLETAGLTRSAPAAPSAPGIA
;
A
#
# COMPACT_ATOMS: atom_id res chain seq x y z
N MET A 1 -21.63 -2.91 -56.71
CA MET A 1 -21.32 -3.38 -55.34
C MET A 1 -20.26 -2.46 -54.75
N PRO A 2 -20.52 -1.66 -53.70
CA PRO A 2 -19.48 -0.88 -53.03
C PRO A 2 -18.66 -1.75 -52.06
N ALA A 3 -17.37 -1.43 -51.96
CA ALA A 3 -16.31 -2.17 -51.27
C ALA A 3 -16.40 -2.10 -49.73
N PRO A 4 -15.80 -3.06 -49.00
CA PRO A 4 -15.89 -3.12 -47.54
C PRO A 4 -14.98 -2.07 -46.88
N SER A 5 -15.56 -1.23 -46.03
CA SER A 5 -14.84 -0.20 -45.26
C SER A 5 -14.25 -0.80 -43.97
N ILE A 6 -12.97 -1.16 -43.99
CA ILE A 6 -12.20 -1.63 -42.83
C ILE A 6 -11.45 -0.43 -42.21
N HIS A 7 -12.12 0.45 -41.46
CA HIS A 7 -11.43 1.58 -40.80
C HIS A 7 -12.10 2.03 -39.49
N THR A 8 -12.09 1.22 -38.42
CA THR A 8 -12.49 1.72 -37.07
C THR A 8 -11.81 1.05 -35.87
N HIS A 9 -10.99 0.01 -36.07
CA HIS A 9 -10.46 -0.79 -34.94
C HIS A 9 -9.04 -0.43 -34.45
N GLU A 10 -8.26 0.41 -35.12
CA GLU A 10 -6.85 0.65 -34.76
C GLU A 10 -6.62 1.67 -33.63
N GLY A 11 -7.47 2.70 -33.50
CA GLY A 11 -7.17 3.85 -32.62
C GLY A 11 -7.13 3.54 -31.11
N LYS A 12 -7.85 2.52 -30.66
CA LYS A 12 -7.95 2.16 -29.22
C LYS A 12 -6.71 1.40 -28.73
N PHE A 13 -6.15 0.54 -29.57
CA PHE A 13 -4.94 -0.23 -29.24
C PHE A 13 -3.73 0.68 -29.13
N HIS A 14 -3.63 1.70 -29.99
CA HIS A 14 -2.50 2.62 -29.98
C HIS A 14 -2.41 3.45 -28.68
N LEU A 15 -3.55 3.91 -28.15
CA LEU A 15 -3.58 4.59 -26.85
C LEU A 15 -3.09 3.69 -25.71
N PHE A 16 -3.57 2.45 -25.69
CA PHE A 16 -3.22 1.49 -24.66
C PHE A 16 -1.71 1.15 -24.67
N ILE A 17 -1.16 1.00 -25.87
CA ILE A 17 0.28 0.77 -26.08
C ILE A 17 1.08 2.00 -25.65
N GLN A 18 0.63 3.22 -25.96
CA GLN A 18 1.30 4.46 -25.58
C GLN A 18 1.35 4.65 -24.05
N ILE A 19 0.28 4.29 -23.35
CA ILE A 19 0.19 4.32 -21.89
C ILE A 19 1.14 3.31 -21.26
N ALA A 20 1.13 2.07 -21.76
CA ALA A 20 2.02 1.01 -21.29
C ALA A 20 3.49 1.40 -21.49
N MET A 21 3.81 2.04 -22.62
CA MET A 21 5.16 2.52 -22.92
C MET A 21 5.59 3.65 -21.98
N LEU A 22 4.72 4.64 -21.70
CA LEU A 22 5.02 5.68 -20.72
C LEU A 22 5.25 5.10 -19.32
N LEU A 23 4.42 4.15 -18.89
CA LEU A 23 4.55 3.49 -17.60
C LEU A 23 5.88 2.72 -17.51
N ALA A 24 6.26 2.03 -18.58
CA ALA A 24 7.54 1.33 -18.66
C ALA A 24 8.74 2.30 -18.56
N VAL A 25 8.67 3.49 -19.19
CA VAL A 25 9.71 4.53 -19.07
C VAL A 25 9.83 5.02 -17.63
N ILE A 26 8.70 5.26 -16.95
CA ILE A 26 8.70 5.70 -15.53
C ILE A 26 9.33 4.63 -14.62
N THR A 27 9.10 3.34 -14.90
CA THR A 27 9.74 2.24 -14.16
C THR A 27 11.23 2.10 -14.50
N GLY A 28 11.62 2.32 -15.75
CA GLY A 28 13.03 2.34 -16.14
C GLY A 28 13.79 3.47 -15.44
N LEU A 29 13.21 4.67 -15.41
CA LEU A 29 13.80 5.82 -14.73
C LEU A 29 13.89 5.62 -13.21
N GLU A 30 12.88 4.98 -12.60
CA GLU A 30 12.92 4.58 -11.19
C GLU A 30 14.15 3.74 -10.86
N ILE A 31 14.36 2.66 -11.62
CA ILE A 31 15.46 1.72 -11.39
C ILE A 31 16.81 2.44 -11.52
N ILE A 32 16.94 3.34 -12.51
CA ILE A 32 18.14 4.14 -12.70
C ILE A 32 18.42 5.01 -11.47
N ILE A 33 17.40 5.72 -10.95
CA ILE A 33 17.55 6.59 -9.77
C ILE A 33 17.87 5.79 -8.52
N VAL A 34 17.23 4.63 -8.32
CA VAL A 34 17.47 3.74 -7.17
C VAL A 34 18.88 3.16 -7.19
N TYR A 35 19.45 2.95 -8.37
CA TYR A 35 20.81 2.42 -8.51
C TYR A 35 21.89 3.43 -8.11
N LEU A 36 21.61 4.75 -8.17
CA LEU A 36 22.53 5.73 -7.62
C LEU A 36 22.50 5.68 -6.08
N PRO A 37 23.67 5.63 -5.39
CA PRO A 37 23.75 5.59 -3.94
C PRO A 37 23.45 6.96 -3.31
N ILE A 38 22.20 7.41 -3.43
CA ILE A 38 21.67 8.62 -2.80
C ILE A 38 21.25 8.29 -1.35
N ALA A 39 21.00 9.31 -0.53
CA ALA A 39 20.50 9.14 0.83
C ALA A 39 19.29 8.18 0.88
N LYS A 40 19.33 7.19 1.79
CA LYS A 40 18.34 6.10 1.92
C LYS A 40 16.89 6.61 2.02
N TRP A 41 16.70 7.75 2.68
CA TRP A 41 15.40 8.42 2.80
C TRP A 41 14.80 8.85 1.45
N ILE A 42 15.63 9.35 0.54
CA ILE A 42 15.21 9.77 -0.80
C ILE A 42 14.80 8.56 -1.65
N VAL A 43 15.52 7.44 -1.50
CA VAL A 43 15.17 6.19 -2.20
C VAL A 43 13.80 5.69 -1.76
N VAL A 44 13.56 5.62 -0.44
CA VAL A 44 12.25 5.18 0.10
C VAL A 44 11.13 6.13 -0.32
N ALA A 45 11.33 7.44 -0.20
CA ALA A 45 10.33 8.43 -0.63
C ALA A 45 10.03 8.32 -2.13
N SER A 46 11.06 8.10 -2.97
CA SER A 46 10.90 7.92 -4.40
C SER A 46 10.12 6.65 -4.72
N LEU A 47 10.42 5.51 -4.09
CA LEU A 47 9.65 4.26 -4.31
C LEU A 47 8.17 4.43 -3.95
N VAL A 48 7.86 5.11 -2.85
CA VAL A 48 6.47 5.39 -2.45
C VAL A 48 5.77 6.29 -3.46
N VAL A 49 6.40 7.39 -3.86
CA VAL A 49 5.84 8.34 -4.83
C VAL A 49 5.68 7.67 -6.20
N LEU A 50 6.69 6.96 -6.68
CA LEU A 50 6.64 6.30 -7.99
C LEU A 50 5.64 5.13 -8.01
N SER A 51 5.45 4.41 -6.91
CA SER A 51 4.38 3.42 -6.77
C SER A 51 3.00 4.08 -6.87
N LEU A 52 2.77 5.16 -6.13
CA LEU A 52 1.50 5.87 -6.11
C LEU A 52 1.18 6.52 -7.47
N VAL A 53 2.18 7.15 -8.11
CA VAL A 53 2.04 7.76 -9.44
C VAL A 53 1.76 6.72 -10.51
N LYS A 54 2.50 5.62 -10.55
CA LYS A 54 2.26 4.53 -11.50
C LYS A 54 0.86 3.95 -11.34
N PHE A 55 0.46 3.75 -10.09
CA PHE A 55 -0.86 3.22 -9.77
C PHE A 55 -1.99 4.15 -10.21
N LEU A 56 -1.90 5.46 -9.92
CA LEU A 56 -2.87 6.45 -10.39
C LEU A 56 -2.87 6.56 -11.92
N PHE A 57 -1.71 6.46 -12.56
CA PHE A 57 -1.59 6.50 -14.01
C PHE A 57 -2.26 5.28 -14.66
N VAL A 58 -2.05 4.07 -14.12
CA VAL A 58 -2.73 2.85 -14.58
C VAL A 58 -4.25 2.98 -14.45
N ILE A 59 -4.77 3.48 -13.33
CA ILE A 59 -6.22 3.67 -13.15
C ILE A 59 -6.78 4.69 -14.16
N PHE A 60 -6.07 5.78 -14.38
CA PHE A 60 -6.50 6.84 -15.28
C PHE A 60 -6.44 6.43 -16.76
N ALA A 61 -5.55 5.51 -17.10
CA ALA A 61 -5.17 5.21 -18.46
C ALA A 61 -5.70 3.85 -18.97
N PHE A 62 -5.74 2.83 -18.12
CA PHE A 62 -6.23 1.49 -18.45
C PHE A 62 -7.77 1.39 -18.34
N MET A 63 -8.39 2.24 -17.53
CA MET A 63 -9.84 2.45 -17.47
C MET A 63 -10.17 3.84 -18.00
N HIS A 64 -11.03 3.92 -19.01
CA HIS A 64 -11.46 5.14 -19.69
C HIS A 64 -12.36 6.04 -18.78
N LEU A 65 -11.80 6.56 -17.68
CA LEU A 65 -12.52 7.32 -16.63
C LEU A 65 -12.80 8.78 -16.98
N ARG A 66 -12.22 9.28 -18.08
CA ARG A 66 -12.49 10.64 -18.53
C ARG A 66 -13.93 10.83 -19.01
N TRP A 67 -14.64 9.75 -19.34
CA TRP A 67 -16.04 9.79 -19.81
C TRP A 67 -17.07 9.28 -18.79
N ASP A 68 -16.72 8.30 -17.94
CA ASP A 68 -17.57 7.80 -16.83
C ASP A 68 -17.31 8.56 -15.51
N ARG A 69 -17.52 9.87 -15.60
CA ARG A 69 -17.87 10.87 -14.57
C ARG A 69 -17.36 10.68 -13.13
N ARG A 70 -16.04 10.69 -12.85
CA ARG A 70 -15.43 10.97 -11.51
C ARG A 70 -15.85 10.06 -10.32
N PHE A 71 -16.95 9.31 -10.39
CA PHE A 71 -17.58 8.56 -9.32
C PHE A 71 -16.78 7.29 -9.02
N CYS A 72 -16.31 6.59 -10.06
CA CYS A 72 -15.36 5.49 -9.91
C CYS A 72 -14.04 5.96 -9.29
N THR A 73 -13.55 7.15 -9.66
CA THR A 73 -12.36 7.75 -9.03
C THR A 73 -12.60 8.08 -7.55
N ILE A 74 -13.79 8.60 -7.21
CA ILE A 74 -14.17 8.90 -5.81
C ILE A 74 -14.27 7.62 -4.99
N LEU A 75 -14.92 6.56 -5.50
CA LEU A 75 -15.00 5.25 -4.84
C LEU A 75 -13.63 4.64 -4.63
N PHE A 76 -12.74 4.75 -5.61
CA PHE A 76 -11.37 4.27 -5.48
C PHE A 76 -10.61 5.03 -4.38
N PHE A 77 -10.73 6.37 -4.36
CA PHE A 77 -10.12 7.22 -3.34
C PHE A 77 -10.68 6.96 -1.95
N ILE A 78 -11.99 6.78 -1.82
CA ILE A 78 -12.64 6.47 -0.54
C ILE A 78 -12.15 5.12 -0.02
N GLY A 79 -11.99 4.12 -0.90
CA GLY A 79 -11.42 2.82 -0.55
C GLY A 79 -9.95 2.91 -0.13
N LEU A 80 -9.12 3.67 -0.86
CA LEU A 80 -7.70 3.90 -0.52
C LEU A 80 -7.55 4.61 0.83
N PHE A 81 -8.34 5.65 1.06
CA PHE A 81 -8.35 6.41 2.29
C PHE A 81 -8.82 5.55 3.46
N LEU A 82 -9.92 4.81 3.28
CA LEU A 82 -10.46 3.91 4.29
C LEU A 82 -9.44 2.80 4.62
N ALA A 83 -8.83 2.16 3.63
CA ALA A 83 -7.79 1.17 3.84
C ALA A 83 -6.59 1.74 4.62
N THR A 84 -6.16 2.96 4.30
CA THR A 84 -5.08 3.65 5.02
C THR A 84 -5.46 3.92 6.47
N LEU A 85 -6.68 4.42 6.72
CA LEU A 85 -7.19 4.67 8.06
C LEU A 85 -7.30 3.40 8.88
N ILE A 86 -7.86 2.32 8.32
CA ILE A 86 -7.94 1.03 9.01
C ILE A 86 -6.54 0.47 9.29
N GLY A 87 -5.63 0.51 8.31
CA GLY A 87 -4.25 0.07 8.51
C GLY A 87 -3.56 0.83 9.64
N TRP A 88 -3.71 2.17 9.66
CA TRP A 88 -3.19 3.02 10.72
C TRP A 88 -3.83 2.74 12.07
N ALA A 89 -5.16 2.57 12.11
CA ALA A 89 -5.90 2.26 13.32
C ALA A 89 -5.48 0.90 13.92
N LEU A 90 -5.30 -0.12 13.09
CA LEU A 90 -4.78 -1.42 13.52
C LEU A 90 -3.35 -1.31 14.05
N LEU A 91 -2.48 -0.56 13.37
CA LEU A 91 -1.11 -0.31 13.84
C LEU A 91 -1.12 0.39 15.20
N SER A 92 -1.97 1.40 15.37
CA SER A 92 -2.14 2.13 16.63
C SER A 92 -2.70 1.25 17.75
N LEU A 93 -3.63 0.36 17.43
CA LEU A 93 -4.25 -0.55 18.39
C LEU A 93 -3.25 -1.60 18.89
N PHE A 94 -2.47 -2.20 17.99
CA PHE A 94 -1.43 -3.15 18.38
C PHE A 94 -0.22 -2.50 19.05
N ASN A 95 0.02 -1.22 18.80
CA ASN A 95 1.06 -0.45 19.51
C ASN A 95 0.59 0.02 20.91
N SER A 96 -0.71 -0.02 21.21
CA SER A 96 -1.22 0.29 22.55
C SER A 96 -1.14 -0.96 23.45
N GLU A 97 -0.19 -0.94 24.39
CA GLU A 97 0.11 -1.70 25.64
C GLU A 97 -0.70 -2.96 26.08
N SER A 98 -1.49 -3.59 25.23
CA SER A 98 -2.35 -4.73 25.54
C SER A 98 -1.71 -6.09 25.19
N SER A 99 -0.43 -6.07 24.82
CA SER A 99 0.37 -7.29 24.55
C SER A 99 1.32 -7.64 25.70
N ALA A 100 1.22 -7.02 26.87
CA ALA A 100 1.96 -7.46 28.05
C ALA A 100 1.56 -8.93 28.35
N PRO A 101 2.49 -9.89 28.15
CA PRO A 101 2.15 -11.30 28.18
C PRO A 101 1.65 -11.71 29.57
N LEU A 102 0.68 -12.62 29.60
CA LEU A 102 0.09 -13.27 30.79
C LEU A 102 1.10 -14.04 31.67
N GLU A 103 2.41 -13.86 31.42
CA GLU A 103 3.53 -14.45 32.14
C GLU A 103 3.70 -13.85 33.55
N THR A 104 3.44 -12.55 33.73
CA THR A 104 3.51 -11.88 35.04
C THR A 104 2.31 -12.17 35.94
N ALA A 105 1.16 -12.52 35.35
CA ALA A 105 -0.05 -12.87 36.10
C ALA A 105 -0.01 -14.30 36.69
N GLY A 106 0.75 -15.21 36.07
CA GLY A 106 0.90 -16.61 36.53
C GLY A 106 1.97 -16.83 37.62
N LEU A 107 3.04 -16.03 37.61
CA LEU A 107 4.17 -16.17 38.55
C LEU A 107 3.88 -15.58 39.95
N THR A 108 2.94 -14.62 40.06
CA THR A 108 2.55 -14.03 41.36
C THR A 108 1.53 -14.90 42.11
N ARG A 109 0.74 -15.73 41.40
CA ARG A 109 -0.25 -16.62 42.03
C ARG A 109 0.35 -17.96 42.47
N SER A 110 1.55 -18.28 42.01
CA SER A 110 2.24 -19.55 42.26
C SER A 110 3.44 -19.41 43.19
N ALA A 111 3.52 -18.34 43.99
CA ALA A 111 4.38 -18.33 45.17
C ALA A 111 3.59 -18.95 46.33
N PRO A 112 3.78 -20.26 46.63
CA PRO A 112 3.16 -20.85 47.80
C PRO A 112 3.62 -20.09 49.04
N ALA A 113 2.65 -19.71 49.88
CA ALA A 113 2.90 -19.27 51.24
C ALA A 113 3.73 -20.34 51.95
N ALA A 114 5.04 -20.12 52.05
CA ALA A 114 5.93 -20.96 52.85
C ALA A 114 5.81 -20.52 54.33
N PRO A 115 5.80 -21.48 55.27
CA PRO A 115 5.31 -21.30 56.63
C PRO A 115 6.36 -20.65 57.53
N SER A 116 6.01 -19.56 58.21
CA SER A 116 6.86 -18.93 59.22
C SER A 116 6.54 -19.44 60.63
N ALA A 117 7.19 -20.53 61.05
CA ALA A 117 7.59 -20.86 62.43
C ALA A 117 8.46 -22.14 62.37
N PRO A 118 9.42 -22.43 63.29
CA PRO A 118 9.81 -21.74 64.54
C PRO A 118 11.33 -21.47 64.65
N GLY A 119 11.76 -20.59 65.57
CA GLY A 119 13.16 -20.58 66.02
C GLY A 119 13.74 -19.27 66.57
N ILE A 120 14.03 -19.29 67.87
CA ILE A 120 15.27 -18.80 68.52
C ILE A 120 15.67 -17.32 68.38
N ALA A 121 15.33 -16.52 69.39
CA ALA A 121 16.24 -15.63 70.12
C ALA A 121 15.53 -15.08 71.37
#